data_AF-A0A2P2JUV2-F1
#
_entry.id   AF-A0A2P2JUV2-F1
#
_cell.length_a   1.000
_cell.length_b   1.000
_cell.length_c   1.000
_cell.angle_alpha   90.00
_cell.angle_beta   90.00
_cell.angle_gamma   90.00
#
_symmetry.space_group_name_H-M   'P 1'
#
loop_
_entity.id
_entity.type
_entity.pdbx_description
1 polymer ?
#
loop_
_entity_poly.entity_id
_entity_poly.type
_entity_poly.pdbx_seq_one_letter_code
_entity_poly.pdbx_strand_id
1 'polypeptide(L)' 'MDYTSRRAQKGPLELIYRLIMRRTSVYATFVVAGAFAGERVVDYGVHKLWEYNNVGVRGVLNFYIGILSFLACLK' A
#
# COMPACT_ATOMS: atom_id res chain seq x y z
N MET A 1 47.91 -8.64 13.54
CA MET A 1 46.73 -9.19 14.25
C MET A 1 45.52 -8.59 13.56
N ASP A 2 45.09 -9.22 12.46
CA ASP A 2 44.30 -8.58 11.39
C ASP A 2 42.94 -9.28 11.23
N TYR A 3 42.16 -9.33 12.31
CA TYR A 3 40.90 -10.09 12.34
C TYR A 3 39.69 -9.28 12.83
N THR A 4 39.86 -8.00 13.19
CA THR A 4 38.82 -7.21 13.88
C THR A 4 38.05 -6.23 12.98
N SER A 5 38.45 -6.02 11.73
CA SER A 5 37.86 -4.97 10.86
C SER A 5 36.85 -5.46 9.80
N ARG A 6 36.68 -6.77 9.59
CA ARG A 6 35.69 -7.32 8.61
C ARG A 6 34.34 -7.77 9.20
N ARG A 7 34.09 -7.61 10.50
CA ARG A 7 32.86 -8.09 11.16
C ARG A 7 31.76 -7.03 11.37
N ALA A 8 32.06 -5.75 11.14
CA ALA A 8 31.19 -4.65 11.56
C ALA A 8 30.23 -4.11 10.47
N GLN A 9 30.13 -4.75 9.31
CA GLN A 9 29.30 -4.28 8.19
C GLN A 9 28.29 -5.33 7.71
N LYS A 10 27.56 -5.95 8.64
CA LYS A 10 26.33 -6.68 8.29
C LYS A 10 25.20 -5.66 8.28
N GLY A 11 24.85 -5.17 7.09
CA GLY A 11 23.88 -4.09 6.92
C GLY A 11 22.51 -4.40 7.55
N PRO A 12 21.67 -3.37 7.77
CA PRO A 12 20.36 -3.53 8.43
C PRO A 12 19.46 -4.56 7.73
N LEU A 13 19.59 -4.71 6.41
CA LEU A 13 18.89 -5.73 5.64
C LEU A 13 19.29 -7.17 6.03
N GLU A 14 20.57 -7.40 6.39
CA GLU A 14 21.03 -8.73 6.82
C GLU A 14 20.53 -9.08 8.23
N LEU A 15 20.32 -8.08 9.08
CA LEU A 15 19.67 -8.27 10.38
C LEU A 15 18.20 -8.66 10.21
N ILE A 16 17.47 -7.94 9.34
CA ILE A 16 16.06 -8.21 9.04
C ILE A 16 15.90 -9.59 8.40
N TYR A 17 16.76 -9.94 7.45
CA TYR A 17 16.77 -11.26 6.83
C TYR A 17 17.00 -12.37 7.85
N ARG A 18 18.00 -12.21 8.73
CA ARG A 18 18.31 -13.20 9.77
C ARG A 18 17.21 -13.31 10.84
N LEU A 19 16.37 -12.30 11.02
CA LEU A 19 15.25 -12.34 11.97
C LEU A 19 14.00 -12.98 11.34
N ILE A 20 13.66 -12.60 10.11
CA ILE A 20 12.42 -13.03 9.46
C ILE A 20 12.58 -14.40 8.78
N MET A 21 13.69 -14.66 8.09
CA MET A 21 13.90 -15.90 7.32
C MET A 21 14.40 -17.08 8.15
N ARG A 22 14.66 -16.91 9.45
CA ARG A 22 15.34 -17.94 10.25
C ARG A 22 14.48 -19.16 10.58
N ARG A 23 13.15 -19.02 10.61
CA ARG A 23 12.23 -20.14 10.86
C ARG A 23 11.04 -20.05 9.91
N THR A 24 10.68 -21.18 9.31
CA THR A 24 9.57 -21.30 8.35
C THR A 24 8.26 -20.75 8.91
N SER A 25 8.01 -20.91 10.22
CA SER A 25 6.84 -20.34 10.89
C SER A 25 6.86 -18.81 10.98
N VAL A 26 8.02 -18.20 11.23
CA VAL A 26 8.18 -16.73 11.31
C VAL A 26 8.08 -16.11 9.92
N TYR A 27 8.66 -16.75 8.92
CA TYR A 27 8.53 -16.33 7.53
C TYR A 27 7.06 -16.36 7.09
N ALA A 28 6.35 -17.47 7.35
CA ALA A 28 4.94 -17.62 6.97
C ALA A 28 4.04 -16.57 7.63
N THR A 29 4.21 -16.30 8.93
CA THR A 29 3.41 -15.27 9.60
C THR A 29 3.73 -13.87 9.08
N PHE A 30 4.98 -13.57 8.77
CA PHE A 30 5.37 -12.27 8.21
C PHE A 30 4.81 -12.07 6.80
N VAL A 31 4.78 -13.11 5.97
CA VAL A 31 4.17 -13.09 4.64
C VAL A 31 2.66 -12.88 4.74
N VAL A 32 1.97 -13.62 5.62
CA VAL A 32 0.52 -13.49 5.81
C VAL A 32 0.18 -12.10 6.36
N ALA A 33 0.86 -11.64 7.41
CA ALA A 33 0.63 -10.32 7.99
C ALA A 33 0.96 -9.18 6.99
N GLY A 34 2.04 -9.33 6.22
CA GLY A 34 2.43 -8.39 5.17
C GLY A 34 1.40 -8.31 4.04
N ALA A 35 0.80 -9.44 3.64
CA ALA A 35 -0.26 -9.47 2.64
C ALA A 35 -1.53 -8.74 3.13
N PHE A 36 -1.96 -9.00 4.37
CA PHE A 36 -3.12 -8.31 4.96
C PHE A 36 -2.90 -6.80 5.11
N ALA A 37 -1.71 -6.38 5.56
CA ALA A 37 -1.38 -4.96 5.66
C ALA A 37 -1.25 -4.31 4.27
N GLY A 38 -0.66 -5.03 3.31
CA GLY A 38 -0.44 -4.58 1.94
C GLY A 38 -1.74 -4.30 1.20
N GLU A 39 -2.77 -5.15 1.35
CA GLU A 39 -4.09 -4.94 0.73
C GLU A 39 -4.64 -3.54 1.05
N ARG A 40 -4.65 -3.15 2.33
CA ARG A 40 -5.19 -1.85 2.77
C ARG A 40 -4.33 -0.69 2.29
N VAL A 41 -3.01 -0.81 2.41
CA VAL A 41 -2.09 0.24 1.97
C VAL A 41 -2.22 0.50 0.46
N VAL A 42 -2.32 -0.56 -0.34
CA VAL A 42 -2.48 -0.46 -1.78
C VAL A 42 -3.84 0.15 -2.14
N ASP A 43 -4.93 -0.29 -1.49
CA ASP A 43 -6.28 0.24 -1.75
C ASP A 43 -6.36 1.74 -1.43
N TYR A 44 -5.88 2.16 -0.26
CA TYR A 44 -5.81 3.58 0.11
C TYR A 44 -4.87 4.38 -0.80
N GLY A 45 -3.74 3.80 -1.18
CA GLY A 45 -2.77 4.44 -2.06
C GLY A 45 -3.36 4.70 -3.45
N VAL A 46 -3.91 3.66 -4.08
CA VAL A 46 -4.51 3.74 -5.42
C VAL A 46 -5.71 4.69 -5.42
N HIS A 47 -6.58 4.61 -4.40
CA HIS A 47 -7.71 5.51 -4.29
C HIS A 47 -7.22 6.96 -4.18
N LYS A 48 -6.26 7.25 -3.31
CA LYS A 48 -5.72 8.61 -3.15
C LYS A 48 -5.00 9.14 -4.39
N LEU A 49 -4.23 8.29 -5.08
CA LEU A 49 -3.61 8.67 -6.36
C LEU A 49 -4.66 8.95 -7.44
N TRP A 50 -5.71 8.13 -7.51
CA TRP A 50 -6.81 8.32 -8.46
C TRP A 50 -7.61 9.59 -8.18
N GLU A 51 -7.88 9.86 -6.90
CA GLU A 51 -8.56 11.08 -6.47
C GLU A 51 -7.73 12.33 -6.77
N TYR A 52 -6.40 12.26 -6.61
CA TYR A 52 -5.48 13.35 -6.92
C TYR A 52 -5.38 13.59 -8.44
N ASN A 53 -5.33 12.51 -9.24
CA ASN A 53 -5.25 12.61 -10.69
C ASN A 53 -6.58 13.05 -11.35
N ASN A 54 -7.72 12.80 -10.71
CA ASN A 54 -9.06 13.22 -11.18
C ASN A 54 -9.68 14.37 -10.37
N VAL A 55 -8.85 15.28 -9.84
CA VAL A 55 -9.32 16.59 -9.33
C VAL A 55 -9.89 17.39 -10.51
N GLY A 56 -11.22 17.37 -10.64
CA GLY A 56 -11.97 18.10 -11.67
C GLY A 56 -13.09 17.30 -12.36
N VAL A 57 -12.97 15.98 -12.49
CA VAL A 57 -13.96 15.15 -13.22
C VAL A 57 -15.14 14.73 -12.32
N ARG A 58 -14.91 14.56 -11.01
CA ARG A 58 -15.93 14.09 -10.05
C ARG A 58 -17.04 15.11 -9.78
N GLY A 59 -16.77 16.40 -9.90
CA GLY A 59 -17.77 17.46 -9.71
C GLY A 59 -18.73 17.58 -10.90
N VAL A 60 -18.20 17.47 -12.12
CA VAL A 60 -18.98 17.62 -13.36
C VAL A 60 -19.90 16.43 -13.59
N LEU A 61 -19.41 15.19 -13.36
CA LEU A 61 -20.21 13.98 -13.58
C LEU A 61 -21.36 13.85 -12.56
N ASN A 62 -21.13 14.15 -11.28
CA ASN A 62 -22.18 14.11 -10.26
C ASN A 62 -23.23 15.21 -10.45
N PHE A 63 -22.84 16.39 -10.93
CA PHE A 63 -23.78 17.47 -11.23
C PHE A 63 -24.69 17.12 -12.43
N TYR A 64 -24.14 16.56 -13.51
CA TYR A 64 -24.92 16.10 -14.67
C TYR A 64 -25.86 14.93 -14.32
N ILE A 65 -25.40 13.94 -13.53
CA ILE A 65 -26.25 12.84 -13.07
C ILE A 65 -27.36 13.35 -12.13
N GLY A 66 -27.05 14.30 -11.25
CA GLY A 66 -28.01 14.93 -10.36
C GLY A 66 -29.10 15.68 -11.12
N ILE A 67 -28.72 16.51 -12.10
CA ILE A 67 -29.68 17.20 -12.99
C ILE A 67 -30.51 16.20 -13.77
N LEU A 68 -29.90 15.16 -14.36
CA LEU A 68 -30.62 14.16 -15.16
C LEU A 68 -31.64 13.39 -14.30
N SER A 69 -31.31 13.08 -13.05
CA SER A 69 -32.21 12.42 -12.10
C SER A 69 -33.35 13.34 -11.65
N PHE A 70 -33.07 14.64 -11.47
CA PHE A 70 -34.09 15.64 -11.14
C PHE A 70 -35.04 15.88 -12.33
N LEU A 71 -34.51 15.90 -13.55
CA LEU A 71 -35.28 16.05 -14.79
C LEU A 71 -36.13 14.81 -15.09
N ALA A 72 -35.64 13.61 -14.77
CA ALA A 72 -36.41 12.37 -14.86
C ALA A 72 -37.55 12.30 -13.84
N CYS A 73 -37.44 13.01 -12.71
CA CYS A 73 -38.50 13.12 -11.70
C CYS A 73 -39.56 14.18 -12.07
N LEU A 74 -39.29 15.04 -13.04
CA LEU A 74 -40.16 16.14 -13.46
C LEU A 74 -41.11 15.77 -14.63
N LYS A 75 -41.08 14.52 -15.09
CA LYS A 75 -41.87 14.01 -16.22
C LYS A 75 -42.78 12.88 -15.77
#